data_AF-A0A965Q7V2-F1
#
_entry.id   AF-A0A965Q7V2-F1
#
_cell.length_a   1.000
_cell.length_b   1.000
_cell.length_c   1.000
_cell.angle_alpha   90.00
_cell.angle_beta   90.00
_cell.angle_gamma   90.00
#
_symmetry.space_group_name_H-M   'P 1'
#
loop_
_entity.id
_entity.type
_entity.pdbx_description
1 polymer ?
#
loop_
_entity_poly.entity_id
_entity_poly.type
_entity_poly.pdbx_seq_one_letter_code
_entity_poly.pdbx_strand_id
1 'polypeptide(L)'
;MLSLIGVAPVVRAQIVRGGSTVSATAADTLSPFDLGRRAQRDFELFRRLHLPYQATGRSPSQCDERVGRFCYWYDERSPAAPPEPGEISAKRNVLIALLDSLGHVAPDERWIVAQRVRYLVEAGRGRDALTAARECKVGGWYCEIMIGFSHHMLGEYKAADSVYEGAIAKMLERDRCVWRDLGNLIDDDTRQSYRRLPCGSKERIAYENRVWFLAKVLYSTEGNDSRTEWYARMTYVEMM
;
A
#
# COMPACT_ATOMS: atom_id res chain seq x y z
N MET A 1 -88.10 0.26 -51.16
CA MET A 1 -87.45 1.55 -50.85
C MET A 1 -86.05 1.27 -50.33
N LEU A 2 -85.06 1.95 -50.91
CA LEU A 2 -83.61 1.75 -50.74
C LEU A 2 -83.14 1.75 -49.29
N SER A 3 -82.16 0.91 -48.95
CA SER A 3 -81.14 1.24 -47.94
C SER A 3 -79.87 0.37 -48.05
N LEU A 4 -78.87 0.98 -48.70
CA LEU A 4 -77.45 1.11 -48.34
C LEU A 4 -76.73 -0.08 -47.69
N ILE A 5 -75.81 -0.65 -48.47
CA ILE A 5 -74.73 -1.56 -48.07
C ILE A 5 -73.64 -0.72 -47.37
N GLY A 6 -73.43 -0.96 -46.07
CA GLY A 6 -72.30 -0.44 -45.31
C GLY A 6 -71.22 -1.51 -45.14
N VAL A 7 -70.03 -1.29 -45.70
CA VAL A 7 -68.85 -2.14 -45.50
C VAL A 7 -68.22 -1.78 -44.16
N ALA A 8 -68.14 -2.74 -43.23
CA ALA A 8 -67.43 -2.59 -41.96
C ALA A 8 -65.91 -2.78 -42.16
N PRO A 9 -65.04 -2.02 -41.46
CA PRO A 9 -63.60 -2.17 -41.57
C PRO A 9 -63.13 -3.39 -40.77
N VAL A 10 -62.14 -4.10 -41.33
CA VAL A 10 -61.42 -5.19 -40.66
C VAL A 10 -60.56 -4.60 -39.55
N VAL A 11 -60.90 -4.90 -38.29
CA VAL A 11 -60.04 -4.61 -37.14
C VAL A 11 -58.89 -5.61 -37.13
N ARG A 12 -57.68 -5.16 -37.48
CA ARG A 12 -56.46 -5.92 -37.22
C ARG A 12 -56.12 -5.81 -35.74
N ALA A 13 -56.23 -6.91 -35.01
CA ALA A 13 -55.69 -7.02 -33.65
C ALA A 13 -54.17 -6.80 -33.69
N GLN A 14 -53.70 -5.69 -33.12
CA GLN A 14 -52.29 -5.47 -32.86
C GLN A 14 -51.94 -6.18 -31.56
N ILE A 15 -51.11 -7.22 -31.64
CA ILE A 15 -50.46 -7.81 -30.47
C ILE A 15 -49.50 -6.76 -29.93
N VAL A 16 -49.87 -6.14 -28.80
CA VAL A 16 -48.94 -5.34 -28.01
C VAL A 16 -47.88 -6.31 -27.46
N ARG A 17 -46.73 -6.39 -28.13
CA ARG A 17 -45.52 -6.99 -27.56
C ARG A 17 -44.99 -6.02 -26.50
N GLY A 18 -45.63 -6.05 -25.34
CA GLY A 18 -45.09 -5.49 -24.11
C GLY A 18 -43.89 -6.31 -23.68
N GLY A 19 -42.79 -5.62 -23.45
CA GLY A 19 -41.52 -6.22 -23.06
C GLY A 19 -40.38 -5.61 -23.84
N SER A 20 -40.16 -4.31 -23.67
CA SER A 20 -38.81 -3.77 -23.76
C SER A 20 -37.96 -4.60 -22.82
N THR A 21 -37.25 -5.59 -23.36
CA THR A 21 -36.04 -6.08 -22.72
C THR A 21 -35.16 -4.85 -22.64
N VAL A 22 -35.17 -4.20 -21.48
CA VAL A 22 -34.04 -3.39 -21.06
C VAL A 22 -32.88 -4.36 -21.14
N SER A 23 -32.14 -4.32 -22.26
CA SER A 23 -30.81 -4.85 -22.29
C SER A 23 -30.16 -4.22 -21.09
N ALA A 24 -29.95 -5.03 -20.04
CA ALA A 24 -28.93 -4.75 -19.06
C ALA A 24 -27.67 -4.55 -19.90
N THR A 25 -27.37 -3.29 -20.20
CA THR A 25 -26.05 -2.85 -20.64
C THR A 25 -25.10 -3.60 -19.74
N ALA A 26 -24.26 -4.45 -20.33
CA ALA A 26 -23.25 -5.24 -19.64
C ALA A 26 -22.80 -4.48 -18.40
N ALA A 27 -23.31 -4.91 -17.23
CA ALA A 27 -23.01 -4.23 -15.99
C ALA A 27 -21.50 -4.28 -15.89
N ASP A 28 -20.89 -3.10 -15.83
CA ASP A 28 -19.46 -2.84 -15.85
C ASP A 28 -18.83 -3.56 -14.66
N THR A 29 -18.58 -4.86 -14.80
CA THR A 29 -18.17 -5.73 -13.69
C THR A 29 -16.68 -5.55 -13.55
N LEU A 30 -16.30 -4.46 -12.89
CA LEU A 30 -14.92 -4.18 -12.56
C LEU A 30 -14.34 -5.36 -11.79
N SER A 31 -13.09 -5.73 -12.11
CA SER A 31 -12.37 -6.70 -11.30
C SER A 31 -12.20 -6.17 -9.87
N PRO A 32 -11.98 -7.05 -8.86
CA PRO A 32 -11.62 -6.63 -7.51
C PRO A 32 -10.48 -5.61 -7.49
N PHE A 33 -9.47 -5.81 -8.33
CA PHE A 33 -8.34 -4.91 -8.50
C PHE A 33 -8.78 -3.52 -9.01
N ASP A 34 -9.57 -3.46 -10.09
CA ASP A 34 -10.01 -2.18 -10.67
C ASP A 34 -10.92 -1.39 -9.74
N LEU A 35 -11.80 -2.09 -9.01
CA LEU A 35 -12.66 -1.49 -8.00
C LEU A 35 -11.83 -0.87 -6.87
N GLY A 36 -10.84 -1.62 -6.37
CA GLY A 36 -9.92 -1.15 -5.34
C GLY A 36 -9.08 0.04 -5.80
N ARG A 37 -8.50 0.00 -7.02
CA ARG A 37 -7.73 1.12 -7.59
C ARG A 37 -8.55 2.38 -7.73
N ARG A 38 -9.80 2.25 -8.18
CA ARG A 38 -10.73 3.39 -8.29
C ARG A 38 -10.99 4.01 -6.92
N ALA A 39 -11.36 3.19 -5.93
CA ALA A 39 -11.65 3.67 -4.59
C ALA A 39 -10.43 4.30 -3.90
N GLN A 40 -9.23 3.73 -4.10
CA GLN A 40 -7.98 4.30 -3.60
C GLN A 40 -7.75 5.69 -4.20
N ARG A 41 -7.84 5.82 -5.53
CA ARG A 41 -7.65 7.11 -6.21
C ARG A 41 -8.63 8.15 -5.71
N ASP A 42 -9.90 7.77 -5.53
CA ASP A 42 -10.94 8.68 -5.07
C ASP A 42 -10.68 9.13 -3.61
N PHE A 43 -10.20 8.23 -2.75
CA PHE A 43 -9.75 8.58 -1.40
C PHE A 43 -8.52 9.51 -1.42
N GLU A 44 -7.48 9.20 -2.19
CA GLU A 44 -6.25 10.01 -2.20
C GLU A 44 -6.47 11.39 -2.80
N LEU A 45 -7.34 11.50 -3.82
CA LEU A 45 -7.79 12.79 -4.34
C LEU A 45 -8.55 13.58 -3.27
N PHE A 46 -9.50 12.93 -2.58
CA PHE A 46 -10.24 13.56 -1.49
C PHE A 46 -9.30 14.04 -0.39
N ARG A 47 -8.41 13.18 0.10
CA ARG A 47 -7.40 13.51 1.11
C ARG A 47 -6.61 14.74 0.71
N ARG A 48 -6.04 14.75 -0.50
CA ARG A 48 -5.24 15.88 -0.98
C ARG A 48 -6.01 17.20 -1.04
N LEU A 49 -7.30 17.17 -1.38
CA LEU A 49 -8.15 18.37 -1.47
C LEU A 49 -8.62 18.90 -0.11
N HIS A 50 -8.60 18.07 0.94
CA HIS A 50 -9.11 18.40 2.28
C HIS A 50 -7.99 18.52 3.32
N LEU A 51 -6.72 18.31 2.94
CA LEU A 51 -5.60 18.53 3.84
C LEU A 51 -5.46 20.02 4.19
N PRO A 52 -5.18 20.35 5.46
CA PRO A 52 -4.98 21.74 5.85
C PRO A 52 -3.76 22.30 5.11
N TYR A 53 -3.93 23.50 4.55
CA TYR A 53 -2.82 24.24 3.96
C TYR A 53 -2.03 24.95 5.05
N GLN A 54 -0.72 24.69 5.11
CA GLN A 54 0.20 25.44 5.96
C GLN A 54 1.10 26.31 5.07
N ALA A 55 0.92 27.63 5.15
CA ALA A 55 1.81 28.57 4.48
C ALA A 55 3.18 28.53 5.19
N THR A 56 4.18 27.91 4.59
CA THR A 56 5.56 27.98 5.08
C THR A 56 6.17 29.30 4.64
N GLY A 57 6.37 30.24 5.56
CA GLY A 57 6.93 31.57 5.28
C GLY A 57 8.42 31.61 4.94
N ARG A 58 9.04 30.51 4.49
CA ARG A 58 10.49 30.43 4.22
C ARG A 58 10.80 30.41 2.73
N SER A 59 11.82 31.17 2.36
CA SER A 59 12.34 31.35 1.01
C SER A 59 13.06 30.09 0.49
N PRO A 60 13.06 29.82 -0.83
CA PRO A 60 13.84 28.73 -1.45
C PRO A 60 15.35 28.73 -1.12
N SER A 61 15.89 29.84 -0.63
CA SER A 61 17.30 29.98 -0.23
C SER A 61 17.64 29.34 1.12
N GLN A 62 16.67 28.76 1.84
CA GLN A 62 16.85 28.10 3.15
C GLN A 62 16.58 26.59 3.05
N CYS A 63 16.96 25.99 1.92
CA CYS A 63 16.78 24.58 1.66
C CYS A 63 17.98 23.77 2.18
N ASP A 64 17.76 22.87 3.14
CA ASP A 64 18.82 21.98 3.60
C ASP A 64 19.04 20.87 2.57
N GLU A 65 17.96 20.27 2.07
CA GLU A 65 18.01 19.15 1.11
C GLU A 65 16.93 19.27 0.03
N ARG A 66 17.27 18.99 -1.23
CA ARG A 66 16.31 19.02 -2.34
C ARG A 66 15.92 17.63 -2.80
N VAL A 67 14.65 17.28 -2.62
CA VAL A 67 14.07 15.98 -3.02
C VAL A 67 13.12 16.20 -4.21
N GLY A 68 13.65 16.05 -5.42
CA GLY A 68 12.90 16.33 -6.65
C GLY A 68 12.45 17.79 -6.72
N ARG A 69 11.14 18.03 -6.68
CA ARG A 69 10.55 19.38 -6.63
C ARG A 69 10.33 19.92 -5.21
N PHE A 70 10.60 19.09 -4.20
CA PHE A 70 10.39 19.44 -2.80
C PHE A 70 11.68 19.95 -2.19
N CYS A 71 11.55 20.91 -1.29
CA CYS A 71 12.63 21.38 -0.45
C CYS A 71 12.37 20.85 0.96
N TYR A 72 13.35 20.15 1.52
CA TYR A 72 13.35 19.67 2.88
C TYR A 72 14.27 20.57 3.71
N TRP A 73 13.84 20.88 4.92
CA TRP A 73 14.64 21.53 5.95
C TRP A 73 14.22 20.98 7.30
N TYR A 74 15.15 20.95 8.24
CA TYR A 74 14.89 20.47 9.58
C TYR A 74 14.81 21.66 10.56
N ASP A 75 13.72 21.75 11.31
CA ASP A 75 13.55 22.77 12.34
C ASP A 75 12.85 22.18 13.56
N GLU A 76 13.65 21.88 14.60
CA GLU A 76 13.21 21.31 15.88
C GLU A 76 12.20 22.17 16.64
N ARG A 77 12.09 23.46 16.28
CA ARG A 77 11.18 24.40 16.92
C ARG A 77 9.87 24.56 16.14
N SER A 78 9.73 23.88 15.00
CA SER A 78 8.48 23.90 14.25
C SER A 78 7.36 23.29 15.09
N PRO A 79 6.15 23.90 15.07
CA PRO A 79 5.00 23.26 15.67
C PRO A 79 4.75 21.92 14.99
N ALA A 80 4.23 20.94 15.74
CA ALA A 80 3.79 19.68 15.17
C ALA A 80 2.78 19.93 14.04
N ALA A 81 2.81 19.07 13.02
CA ALA A 81 1.81 19.10 11.96
C ALA A 81 0.40 18.98 12.57
N PRO A 82 -0.59 19.72 12.05
CA PRO A 82 -1.96 19.59 12.54
C PRO A 82 -2.46 18.15 12.36
N PRO A 83 -3.33 17.66 13.26
CA PRO A 83 -3.93 16.34 13.10
C PRO A 83 -4.73 16.26 11.79
N GLU A 84 -4.84 15.04 11.25
CA GLU A 84 -5.64 14.79 10.05
C GLU A 84 -7.13 15.12 10.32
N PRO A 85 -7.79 15.92 9.47
CA PRO A 85 -9.21 16.20 9.58
C PRO A 85 -10.07 14.93 9.64
N GLY A 86 -11.07 14.93 10.53
CA GLY A 86 -11.93 13.76 10.77
C GLY A 86 -12.69 13.26 9.53
N GLU A 87 -12.98 14.15 8.57
CA GLU A 87 -13.60 13.77 7.29
C GLU A 87 -12.69 12.89 6.42
N ILE A 88 -11.37 13.12 6.46
CA ILE A 88 -10.39 12.28 5.77
C ILE A 88 -10.33 10.93 6.46
N SER A 89 -10.30 10.89 7.80
CA SER A 89 -10.33 9.63 8.55
C SER A 89 -11.62 8.84 8.28
N ALA A 90 -12.78 9.49 8.19
CA ALA A 90 -14.03 8.86 7.82
C ALA A 90 -13.99 8.28 6.39
N LYS A 91 -13.47 9.05 5.42
CA LYS A 91 -13.30 8.58 4.04
C LYS A 91 -12.32 7.41 3.93
N ARG A 92 -11.24 7.42 4.72
CA ARG A 92 -10.29 6.31 4.84
C ARG A 92 -10.96 5.04 5.35
N ASN A 93 -11.83 5.15 6.35
CA ASN A 93 -12.54 3.99 6.90
C ASN A 93 -13.47 3.35 5.86
N VAL A 94 -14.09 4.14 4.97
CA VAL A 94 -14.85 3.61 3.83
C VAL A 94 -13.95 2.83 2.87
N LEU A 95 -12.76 3.37 2.54
CA LEU A 95 -11.78 2.66 1.72
C LEU A 95 -11.32 1.35 2.39
N ILE A 96 -10.99 1.38 3.68
CA ILE A 96 -10.57 0.19 4.44
C ILE A 96 -11.66 -0.90 4.39
N ALA A 97 -12.92 -0.55 4.63
CA ALA A 97 -14.02 -1.52 4.62
C ALA A 97 -14.22 -2.17 3.23
N LEU A 98 -14.04 -1.39 2.16
CA LEU A 98 -14.06 -1.93 0.81
C LEU A 98 -12.88 -2.86 0.54
N LEU A 99 -11.66 -2.44 0.89
CA LEU A 99 -10.45 -3.26 0.73
C LEU A 99 -10.54 -4.57 1.53
N ASP A 100 -11.17 -4.54 2.69
CA ASP A 100 -11.43 -5.73 3.51
C ASP A 100 -12.34 -6.73 2.78
N SER A 101 -13.48 -6.24 2.27
CA SER A 101 -14.40 -7.04 1.45
C SER A 101 -13.71 -7.63 0.22
N LEU A 102 -12.89 -6.82 -0.46
CA LEU A 102 -12.12 -7.24 -1.63
C LEU A 102 -11.05 -8.29 -1.27
N GLY A 103 -10.41 -8.17 -0.11
CA GLY A 103 -9.41 -9.12 0.37
C GLY A 103 -9.97 -10.50 0.67
N HIS A 104 -11.25 -10.60 1.05
CA HIS A 104 -11.93 -11.89 1.18
C HIS A 104 -12.24 -12.54 -0.18
N VAL A 105 -12.52 -11.74 -1.20
CA VAL A 105 -12.84 -12.23 -2.56
C VAL A 105 -11.58 -12.57 -3.36
N ALA A 106 -10.49 -11.80 -3.17
CA ALA A 106 -9.23 -11.96 -3.89
C ALA A 106 -8.04 -11.98 -2.91
N PRO A 107 -7.91 -13.02 -2.06
CA PRO A 107 -6.91 -13.07 -0.99
C PRO A 107 -5.47 -13.29 -1.50
N ASP A 108 -5.30 -13.66 -2.77
CA ASP A 108 -4.03 -13.83 -3.47
C ASP A 108 -3.68 -12.66 -4.39
N GLU A 109 -4.51 -11.62 -4.43
CA GLU A 109 -4.22 -10.39 -5.19
C GLU A 109 -3.28 -9.48 -4.39
N ARG A 110 -2.02 -9.40 -4.85
CA ARG A 110 -0.92 -8.71 -4.18
C ARG A 110 -1.25 -7.28 -3.81
N TRP A 111 -1.80 -6.53 -4.77
CA TRP A 111 -2.04 -5.12 -4.57
C TRP A 111 -3.11 -4.88 -3.49
N ILE A 112 -4.18 -5.69 -3.46
CA ILE A 112 -5.26 -5.59 -2.46
C ILE A 112 -4.71 -5.90 -1.07
N VAL A 113 -3.92 -6.97 -0.92
CA VAL A 113 -3.27 -7.32 0.35
C VAL A 113 -2.42 -6.15 0.87
N ALA A 114 -1.55 -5.60 0.01
CA ALA A 114 -0.68 -4.49 0.38
C ALA A 114 -1.48 -3.25 0.82
N GLN A 115 -2.54 -2.89 0.09
CA GLN A 115 -3.35 -1.72 0.46
C GLN A 115 -4.14 -1.93 1.76
N ARG A 116 -4.66 -3.15 2.04
CA ARG A 116 -5.31 -3.46 3.33
C ARG A 116 -4.37 -3.15 4.48
N VAL A 117 -3.14 -3.68 4.42
CA VAL A 117 -2.12 -3.49 5.47
C VAL A 117 -1.75 -2.02 5.59
N ARG A 118 -1.42 -1.36 4.47
CA ARG A 118 -1.03 0.05 4.44
C ARG A 118 -2.07 0.96 5.09
N TYR A 119 -3.32 0.91 4.63
CA TYR A 119 -4.34 1.85 5.11
C TYR A 119 -4.78 1.56 6.55
N LEU A 120 -4.73 0.31 7.00
CA LEU A 120 -4.93 -0.02 8.42
C LEU A 120 -3.81 0.57 9.30
N VAL A 121 -2.56 0.45 8.88
CA VAL A 121 -1.42 1.08 9.57
C VAL A 121 -1.54 2.60 9.58
N GLU A 122 -1.84 3.23 8.44
CA GLU A 122 -2.05 4.69 8.38
C GLU A 122 -3.21 5.17 9.26
N ALA A 123 -4.20 4.31 9.53
CA ALA A 123 -5.31 4.58 10.46
C ALA A 123 -4.96 4.30 11.93
N GLY A 124 -3.72 3.91 12.26
CA GLY A 124 -3.31 3.52 13.62
C GLY A 124 -3.85 2.14 14.06
N ARG A 125 -4.41 1.34 13.14
CA ARG A 125 -5.02 0.04 13.40
C ARG A 125 -4.04 -1.11 13.18
N GLY A 126 -2.87 -1.05 13.83
CA GLY A 126 -1.76 -1.98 13.59
C GLY A 126 -2.09 -3.47 13.83
N ARG A 127 -2.93 -3.78 14.84
CA ARG A 127 -3.37 -5.17 15.09
C ARG A 127 -4.27 -5.69 13.98
N ASP A 128 -5.16 -4.86 13.45
CA ASP A 128 -6.01 -5.22 12.32
C ASP A 128 -5.17 -5.40 11.05
N ALA A 129 -4.15 -4.57 10.85
CA ALA A 129 -3.19 -4.73 9.76
C ALA A 129 -2.47 -6.09 9.82
N LEU A 130 -2.03 -6.50 11.01
CA LEU A 130 -1.42 -7.82 11.23
C LEU A 130 -2.41 -8.97 10.94
N THR A 131 -3.68 -8.83 11.33
CA THR A 131 -4.72 -9.81 10.99
C THR A 131 -4.90 -9.92 9.48
N ALA A 132 -5.06 -8.79 8.78
CA ALA A 132 -5.18 -8.78 7.32
C ALA A 132 -3.93 -9.37 6.62
N ALA A 133 -2.73 -9.10 7.14
CA ALA A 133 -1.49 -9.68 6.62
C ALA A 133 -1.43 -11.20 6.78
N ARG A 134 -1.99 -11.76 7.86
CA ARG A 134 -2.05 -13.22 8.10
C ARG A 134 -3.08 -13.94 7.24
N GLU A 135 -4.11 -13.23 6.77
CA GLU A 135 -5.11 -13.78 5.85
C GLU A 135 -4.59 -13.90 4.40
N CYS A 136 -3.51 -13.18 4.07
CA CYS A 136 -2.87 -13.20 2.77
C CYS A 136 -2.61 -14.62 2.25
N LYS A 137 -2.91 -14.84 0.96
CA LYS A 137 -2.69 -16.11 0.24
C LYS A 137 -1.75 -15.95 -0.96
N VAL A 138 -1.09 -14.81 -1.09
CA VAL A 138 -0.04 -14.62 -2.10
C VAL A 138 1.11 -15.60 -1.86
N GLY A 139 1.51 -16.33 -2.89
CA GLY A 139 2.64 -17.25 -2.82
C GLY A 139 4.00 -16.56 -2.58
N GLY A 140 4.99 -17.35 -2.14
CA GLY A 140 6.37 -16.90 -1.94
C GLY A 140 6.59 -16.18 -0.61
N TRP A 141 7.30 -15.06 -0.65
CA TRP A 141 7.70 -14.26 0.51
C TRP A 141 6.77 -13.08 0.81
N TYR A 142 5.80 -12.81 -0.08
CA TYR A 142 5.04 -11.56 -0.07
C TYR A 142 4.14 -11.40 1.16
N CYS A 143 3.45 -12.46 1.60
CA CYS A 143 2.64 -12.39 2.82
C CYS A 143 3.52 -12.14 4.07
N GLU A 144 4.73 -12.70 4.09
CA GLU A 144 5.62 -12.57 5.25
C GLU A 144 6.19 -11.16 5.38
N ILE A 145 6.53 -10.47 4.30
CA ILE A 145 6.94 -9.06 4.41
C ILE A 145 5.80 -8.17 4.94
N MET A 146 4.54 -8.48 4.62
CA MET A 146 3.38 -7.76 5.16
C MET A 146 3.17 -8.03 6.65
N ILE A 147 3.41 -9.27 7.09
CA ILE A 147 3.38 -9.66 8.51
C ILE A 147 4.53 -8.98 9.27
N GLY A 148 5.75 -9.00 8.71
CA GLY A 148 6.94 -8.36 9.27
C GLY A 148 6.74 -6.85 9.42
N PHE A 149 6.18 -6.20 8.40
CA PHE A 149 5.81 -4.78 8.44
C PHE A 149 4.80 -4.50 9.54
N SER A 150 3.75 -5.30 9.64
CA SER A 150 2.72 -5.11 10.68
C SER A 150 3.28 -5.27 12.09
N HIS A 151 4.16 -6.25 12.33
CA HIS A 151 4.87 -6.40 13.60
C HIS A 151 5.77 -5.20 13.90
N HIS A 152 6.50 -4.71 12.90
CA HIS A 152 7.35 -3.53 13.06
C HIS A 152 6.53 -2.29 13.44
N MET A 153 5.39 -2.06 12.79
CA MET A 153 4.49 -0.95 13.10
C MET A 153 3.84 -1.06 14.50
N LEU A 154 3.80 -2.25 15.08
CA LEU A 154 3.36 -2.49 16.46
C LEU A 154 4.50 -2.34 17.49
N GLY A 155 5.74 -2.10 17.05
CA GLY A 155 6.93 -2.08 17.90
C GLY A 155 7.42 -3.47 18.32
N GLU A 156 6.91 -4.54 17.71
CA GLU A 156 7.24 -5.94 18.01
C GLU A 156 8.49 -6.37 17.23
N TYR A 157 9.61 -5.67 17.42
CA TYR A 157 10.80 -5.78 16.56
C TYR A 157 11.38 -7.19 16.49
N LYS A 158 11.43 -7.95 17.58
CA LYS A 158 11.89 -9.35 17.55
C LYS A 158 11.04 -10.24 16.62
N ALA A 159 9.73 -10.07 16.65
CA ALA A 159 8.81 -10.81 15.79
C ALA A 159 8.97 -10.37 14.33
N ALA A 160 9.03 -9.06 14.08
CA ALA A 160 9.28 -8.50 12.76
C ALA A 160 10.58 -9.03 12.15
N ASP A 161 11.66 -8.99 12.92
CA ASP A 161 13.00 -9.42 12.53
C ASP A 161 13.04 -10.91 12.12
N SER A 162 12.42 -11.76 12.94
CA SER A 162 12.32 -13.20 12.66
C SER A 162 11.52 -13.49 11.38
N VAL A 163 10.41 -12.77 11.18
CA VAL A 163 9.55 -12.94 9.98
C VAL A 163 10.27 -12.46 8.72
N TYR A 164 10.94 -11.31 8.78
CA TYR A 164 11.71 -10.80 7.64
C TYR A 164 12.87 -11.71 7.26
N GLU A 165 13.61 -12.27 8.23
CA GLU A 165 14.66 -13.25 7.93
C GLU A 165 14.09 -14.47 7.18
N GLY A 166 12.94 -14.98 7.62
CA GLY A 166 12.22 -16.06 6.92
C GLY A 166 11.80 -15.68 5.49
N ALA A 167 11.25 -14.48 5.31
CA ALA A 167 10.82 -13.97 4.00
C ALA A 167 11.99 -13.83 3.03
N ILE A 168 13.08 -13.21 3.48
CA ILE A 168 14.28 -12.94 2.69
C ILE A 168 15.00 -14.25 2.30
N ALA A 169 14.94 -15.27 3.16
CA ALA A 169 15.48 -16.60 2.83
C ALA A 169 14.73 -17.29 1.67
N LYS A 170 13.46 -16.93 1.43
CA LYS A 170 12.64 -17.46 0.32
C LYS A 170 12.79 -16.66 -0.98
N MET A 171 13.39 -15.48 -0.93
CA MET A 171 13.62 -14.65 -2.11
C MET A 171 14.64 -15.31 -3.06
N LEU A 172 14.45 -15.06 -4.36
CA LEU A 172 15.47 -15.29 -5.37
C LEU A 172 16.72 -14.48 -5.03
N GLU A 173 17.89 -14.94 -5.49
CA GLU A 173 19.18 -14.31 -5.17
C GLU A 173 19.20 -12.81 -5.49
N ARG A 174 18.63 -12.43 -6.64
CA ARG A 174 18.48 -11.02 -7.06
C ARG A 174 17.68 -10.20 -6.05
N ASP A 175 16.52 -10.69 -5.63
CA ASP A 175 15.63 -9.93 -4.74
C ASP A 175 16.22 -9.89 -3.32
N ARG A 176 16.76 -11.02 -2.84
CA ARG A 176 17.50 -11.09 -1.58
C ARG A 176 18.64 -10.07 -1.54
N CYS A 177 19.35 -9.93 -2.65
CA CYS A 177 20.42 -8.96 -2.77
C CYS A 177 19.93 -7.52 -2.55
N VAL A 178 18.86 -7.13 -3.24
CA VAL A 178 18.25 -5.79 -3.11
C VAL A 178 17.80 -5.52 -1.67
N TRP A 179 17.15 -6.49 -1.04
CA TRP A 179 16.65 -6.34 0.34
C TRP A 179 17.77 -6.22 1.38
N ARG A 180 18.94 -6.82 1.12
CA ARG A 180 20.11 -6.74 2.02
C ARG A 180 21.09 -5.63 1.68
N ASP A 181 20.87 -4.93 0.56
CA ASP A 181 21.81 -3.95 0.03
C ASP A 181 21.94 -2.73 0.96
N LEU A 182 23.12 -2.54 1.52
CA LEU A 182 23.44 -1.40 2.40
C LEU A 182 23.82 -0.14 1.62
N GLY A 183 23.86 -0.19 0.29
CA GLY A 183 24.41 0.89 -0.54
C GLY A 183 23.82 2.27 -0.25
N ASN A 184 22.53 2.36 0.09
CA ASN A 184 21.85 3.62 0.41
C ASN A 184 22.03 4.08 1.86
N LEU A 185 22.66 3.27 2.72
CA LEU A 185 22.82 3.53 4.15
C LEU A 185 24.26 3.88 4.54
N ILE A 186 25.19 3.79 3.59
CA ILE A 186 26.61 4.03 3.78
C ILE A 186 27.08 5.19 2.90
N ASP A 187 28.11 5.88 3.37
CA ASP A 187 28.77 6.97 2.65
C ASP A 187 29.45 6.48 1.36
N ASP A 188 29.81 7.42 0.50
CA ASP A 188 30.34 7.15 -0.83
C ASP A 188 31.68 6.38 -0.80
N ASP A 189 32.55 6.67 0.16
CA ASP A 189 33.86 6.02 0.30
C ASP A 189 33.69 4.55 0.70
N THR A 190 32.84 4.30 1.70
CA THR A 190 32.49 2.94 2.14
C THR A 190 31.78 2.16 1.03
N ARG A 191 30.89 2.81 0.28
CA ARG A 191 30.09 2.19 -0.79
C ARG A 191 30.96 1.57 -1.88
N GLN A 192 32.07 2.22 -2.25
CA GLN A 192 32.95 1.68 -3.29
C GLN A 192 33.54 0.32 -2.88
N SER A 193 34.01 0.21 -1.64
CA SER A 193 34.57 -1.03 -1.11
C SER A 193 33.51 -2.11 -0.94
N TYR A 194 32.33 -1.75 -0.44
CA TYR A 194 31.20 -2.66 -0.29
C TYR A 194 30.72 -3.24 -1.63
N ARG A 195 30.63 -2.43 -2.69
CA ARG A 195 30.21 -2.87 -4.03
C ARG A 195 31.16 -3.88 -4.68
N ARG A 196 32.42 -3.95 -4.25
CA ARG A 196 33.39 -4.97 -4.71
C ARG A 196 33.09 -6.36 -4.15
N LEU A 197 32.32 -6.45 -3.06
CA LEU A 197 31.89 -7.72 -2.49
C LEU A 197 30.69 -8.24 -3.29
N PRO A 198 30.81 -9.41 -3.97
CA PRO A 198 29.70 -9.98 -4.72
C PRO A 198 28.50 -10.24 -3.82
N CYS A 199 27.30 -10.03 -4.35
CA CYS A 199 26.11 -10.29 -3.56
C CYS A 199 25.99 -11.76 -3.19
N GLY A 200 25.55 -12.03 -1.96
CA GLY A 200 25.46 -13.41 -1.44
C GLY A 200 26.81 -14.07 -1.11
N SER A 201 27.95 -13.42 -1.38
CA SER A 201 29.26 -13.94 -0.94
C SER A 201 29.32 -14.00 0.60
N LYS A 202 30.11 -14.94 1.13
CA LYS A 202 30.26 -15.08 2.59
C LYS A 202 30.78 -13.79 3.23
N GLU A 203 31.69 -13.12 2.53
CA GLU A 203 32.29 -11.85 2.93
C GLU A 203 31.25 -10.72 2.97
N ARG A 204 30.40 -10.62 1.93
CA ARG A 204 29.31 -9.62 1.90
C ARG A 204 28.29 -9.86 3.01
N ILE A 205 27.86 -11.11 3.20
CA ILE A 205 26.90 -11.47 4.24
C ILE A 205 27.47 -11.15 5.63
N ALA A 206 28.74 -11.50 5.89
CA ALA A 206 29.39 -11.20 7.16
C ALA A 206 29.51 -9.69 7.42
N TYR A 207 29.85 -8.92 6.38
CA TYR A 207 29.90 -7.45 6.44
C TYR A 207 28.51 -6.88 6.80
N GLU A 208 27.47 -7.26 6.07
CA GLU A 208 26.10 -6.77 6.29
C GLU A 208 25.58 -7.12 7.69
N ASN A 209 25.79 -8.35 8.14
CA ASN A 209 25.37 -8.79 9.47
C ASN A 209 26.08 -7.98 10.57
N ARG A 210 27.37 -7.65 10.38
CA ARG A 210 28.11 -6.82 11.32
C ARG A 210 27.60 -5.38 11.35
N VAL A 211 27.30 -4.79 10.20
CA VAL A 211 26.70 -3.45 10.14
C VAL A 211 25.37 -3.44 10.89
N TRP A 212 24.49 -4.41 10.63
CA TRP A 212 23.21 -4.48 11.35
C TRP A 212 23.38 -4.67 12.85
N PHE A 213 24.32 -5.51 13.29
CA PHE A 213 24.62 -5.67 14.71
C PHE A 213 25.02 -4.33 15.36
N LEU A 214 25.85 -3.53 14.69
CA LEU A 214 26.31 -2.23 15.19
C LEU A 214 25.25 -1.13 15.07
N ALA A 215 24.32 -1.24 14.12
CA ALA A 215 23.27 -0.26 13.87
C ALA A 215 22.14 -0.31 14.91
N LYS A 216 22.09 -1.32 15.78
CA LYS A 216 21.05 -1.46 16.81
C LYS A 216 21.12 -0.29 17.78
N VAL A 217 20.12 0.58 17.77
CA VAL A 217 20.09 1.78 18.62
C VAL A 217 19.63 1.42 20.03
N LEU A 218 18.56 0.62 20.14
CA LEU A 218 17.99 0.20 21.40
C LEU A 218 18.59 -1.13 21.89
N TYR A 219 19.84 -1.12 22.38
CA TYR A 219 20.55 -2.33 22.82
C TYR A 219 19.77 -3.19 23.82
N SER A 220 18.94 -2.58 24.69
CA SER A 220 18.09 -3.25 25.69
C SER A 220 16.83 -3.91 25.12
N THR A 221 16.41 -3.57 23.90
CA THR A 221 15.23 -4.14 23.26
C THR A 221 15.60 -5.43 22.53
N GLU A 222 14.76 -6.46 22.60
CA GLU A 222 14.99 -7.68 21.81
C GLU A 222 14.68 -7.44 20.33
N GLY A 223 15.48 -8.05 19.44
CA GLY A 223 15.43 -7.80 17.99
C GLY A 223 16.38 -6.69 17.54
N ASN A 224 16.31 -6.35 16.25
CA ASN A 224 17.10 -5.29 15.62
C ASN A 224 16.17 -4.24 15.01
N ASP A 225 15.91 -3.18 15.78
CA ASP A 225 15.03 -2.07 15.43
C ASP A 225 15.43 -1.45 14.08
N SER A 226 16.70 -1.06 13.93
CA SER A 226 17.24 -0.45 12.70
C SER A 226 17.11 -1.35 11.47
N ARG A 227 17.34 -2.66 11.62
CA ARG A 227 17.18 -3.62 10.53
C ARG A 227 15.71 -3.79 10.14
N THR A 228 14.81 -3.87 11.12
CA THR A 228 13.38 -3.98 10.83
C THR A 228 12.81 -2.70 10.23
N GLU A 229 13.31 -1.54 10.61
CA GLU A 229 12.98 -0.24 10.00
C GLU A 229 13.37 -0.22 8.51
N TRP A 230 14.58 -0.68 8.19
CA TRP A 230 15.01 -0.82 6.79
C TRP A 230 14.07 -1.73 6.00
N TYR A 231 13.78 -2.93 6.52
CA TYR A 231 12.86 -3.86 5.85
C TYR A 231 11.41 -3.34 5.79
N ALA A 232 10.97 -2.55 6.77
CA ALA A 232 9.66 -1.90 6.73
C ALA A 232 9.59 -0.87 5.61
N ARG A 233 10.64 -0.07 5.41
CA ARG A 233 10.74 0.86 4.26
C ARG A 233 10.76 0.14 2.93
N MET A 234 11.51 -0.96 2.83
CA MET A 234 11.51 -1.80 1.62
C MET A 234 10.12 -2.40 1.35
N THR A 235 9.44 -2.88 2.39
CA THR A 235 8.06 -3.37 2.25
C THR A 235 7.12 -2.26 1.77
N TYR A 236 7.26 -1.03 2.30
CA TYR A 236 6.44 0.09 1.86
C TYR A 236 6.64 0.41 0.36
N VAL A 237 7.84 0.18 -0.19
CA VAL A 237 8.09 0.27 -1.64
C VAL A 237 7.28 -0.76 -2.43
N GLU A 238 7.16 -1.99 -1.93
CA GLU A 238 6.32 -3.04 -2.52
C GLU A 238 4.80 -2.75 -2.42
N MET A 239 4.39 -1.77 -1.62
CA MET A 239 2.99 -1.35 -1.45
C MET A 239 2.58 -0.17 -2.35
N MET A 240 3.51 0.49 -3.04
CA MET A 240 3.25 1.66 -3.88
C MET A 240 2.76 1.27 -5.28
#